data_AF-A0A518AKB6-F1
#
_entry.id   AF-A0A518AKB6-F1
#
_cell.length_a   1.000
_cell.length_b   1.000
_cell.length_c   1.000
_cell.angle_alpha   90.00
_cell.angle_beta   90.00
_cell.angle_gamma   90.00
#
_symmetry.space_group_name_H-M   'P 1'
#
loop_
_entity.id
_entity.type
_entity.pdbx_description
1 polymer ?
#
loop_
_entity_poly.entity_id
_entity_poly.type
_entity_poly.pdbx_seq_one_letter_code
_entity_poly.pdbx_strand_id
1 'polypeptide(L)' 'MNYKIDPPQTFCRNCNGSRIYSKQVSANGGHGPVLLPLGFFHGSKFLIRVCSDCGFVDWFVAPDSRDRIKDHFDREL' A
#
# COMPACT_ATOMS: atom_id res chain seq x y z
N MET A 1 3.54 -3.69 22.83
CA MET A 1 3.32 -2.43 22.09
C MET A 1 2.02 -2.55 21.31
N ASN A 2 0.96 -1.86 21.74
CA ASN A 2 -0.34 -1.88 21.06
C ASN A 2 -0.28 -0.95 19.84
N TYR A 3 -0.19 -1.53 18.64
CA TYR A 3 -0.36 -0.78 17.40
C TYR A 3 -1.85 -0.45 17.27
N LYS A 4 -2.24 0.82 17.46
CA LYS A 4 -3.58 1.27 17.10
C LYS A 4 -3.64 1.27 15.58
N ILE A 5 -4.33 0.30 15.00
CA ILE A 5 -4.69 0.35 13.58
C ILE A 5 -5.88 1.30 13.53
N ASP A 6 -5.64 2.57 13.17
CA ASP A 6 -6.74 3.46 12.84
C ASP A 6 -7.61 2.77 11.77
N PRO A 7 -8.95 2.81 11.89
CA PRO A 7 -9.81 2.25 10.86
C PRO A 7 -9.41 2.87 9.52
N PRO A 8 -9.38 2.09 8.42
CA PRO A 8 -8.92 2.58 7.13
C PRO A 8 -9.66 3.87 6.79
N GLN A 9 -8.91 4.98 6.78
CA GLN A 9 -9.45 6.34 6.62
C GLN A 9 -10.44 6.36 5.47
N THR A 10 -11.72 6.62 5.76
CA THR A 10 -12.82 6.59 4.75
C THR A 10 -12.83 7.84 3.88
N PHE A 11 -12.00 8.84 4.21
CA PHE A 11 -11.88 10.10 3.49
C PHE A 11 -10.49 10.26 2.87
N CYS A 12 -10.40 11.10 1.83
CA CYS A 12 -9.16 11.49 1.20
C CYS A 12 -8.32 12.32 2.17
N ARG A 13 -7.07 11.93 2.40
CA ARG A 13 -6.16 12.66 3.30
C ARG A 13 -5.73 14.03 2.75
N ASN A 14 -5.93 14.27 1.45
CA ASN A 14 -5.59 15.53 0.80
C ASN A 14 -6.76 16.52 0.75
N CYS A 15 -7.95 16.08 0.30
CA CYS A 15 -9.10 16.98 0.09
C CYS A 15 -10.32 16.69 0.99
N ASN A 16 -10.22 15.70 1.87
CA ASN A 16 -11.33 15.22 2.70
C ASN A 16 -12.55 14.67 1.93
N GLY A 17 -12.43 14.46 0.61
CA GLY A 17 -13.46 13.86 -0.22
C GLY A 17 -13.74 12.39 0.13
N SER A 18 -14.94 11.90 -0.17
CA SER A 18 -15.40 10.55 0.21
C SER A 18 -15.37 9.54 -0.93
N ARG A 19 -15.14 9.98 -2.18
CA ARG A 19 -15.12 9.08 -3.35
C ARG A 19 -13.75 8.44 -3.52
N ILE A 20 -13.50 7.38 -2.74
CA ILE A 20 -12.24 6.63 -2.75
C ILE A 20 -12.44 5.26 -3.40
N TYR A 21 -11.64 4.98 -4.42
CA TYR A 21 -11.59 3.70 -5.13
C TYR A 21 -10.31 2.96 -4.79
N SER A 22 -10.29 1.63 -4.95
CA SER A 22 -9.06 0.85 -4.71
C SER A 22 -8.90 -0.33 -5.66
N LYS A 23 -7.65 -0.73 -5.91
CA LYS A 23 -7.31 -1.88 -6.73
C LYS A 23 -6.00 -2.51 -6.25
N GLN A 24 -5.93 -3.84 -6.27
CA GLN A 24 -4.65 -4.54 -6.08
C GLN A 24 -3.90 -4.62 -7.41
N VAL A 25 -2.60 -4.32 -7.37
CA VAL A 25 -1.70 -4.41 -8.53
C VAL A 25 -0.44 -5.19 -8.16
N SER A 26 0.15 -5.87 -9.14
CA SER A 26 1.47 -6.51 -8.96
C SER A 26 2.52 -5.45 -8.65
N ALA A 27 3.34 -5.70 -7.62
CA ALA A 27 4.51 -4.89 -7.31
C ALA A 27 5.73 -5.25 -8.18
N ASN A 28 5.65 -6.37 -8.91
CA ASN A 28 6.55 -6.67 -10.01
C ASN A 28 6.00 -5.96 -11.26
N GLY A 29 6.69 -4.90 -11.70
CA GLY A 29 6.38 -4.27 -12.97
C GLY A 29 6.77 -5.22 -14.09
N GLY A 30 5.85 -5.58 -14.99
CA GLY A 30 6.15 -6.49 -16.10
C GLY A 30 7.38 -6.11 -16.94
N HIS A 31 7.74 -4.82 -16.99
CA HIS A 31 8.98 -4.27 -17.59
C HIS A 31 9.79 -3.39 -16.60
N GLY A 32 9.43 -3.40 -15.31
CA GLY A 32 10.00 -2.50 -14.30
C GLY A 32 10.75 -3.27 -13.20
N PRO A 33 11.55 -2.56 -12.37
CA PRO A 33 12.19 -3.17 -11.22
C PRO A 33 11.16 -3.71 -10.22
N VAL A 34 11.58 -4.64 -9.36
CA VAL A 34 10.78 -5.08 -8.21
C VAL A 34 10.61 -3.89 -7.27
N LEU A 35 9.40 -3.33 -7.21
CA LEU A 35 9.11 -2.13 -6.41
C LEU A 35 8.86 -2.46 -4.93
N LEU A 36 8.67 -3.74 -4.61
CA LEU A 36 8.43 -4.23 -3.25
C LEU A 36 9.21 -5.52 -2.99
N PRO A 37 10.49 -5.40 -2.59
CA PRO A 37 11.41 -6.54 -2.44
C PRO A 37 11.13 -7.35 -1.17
N LEU A 38 10.02 -8.09 -1.14
CA LEU A 38 9.62 -8.97 -0.03
C LEU A 38 10.02 -10.46 -0.26
N GLY A 39 11.09 -10.69 -1.03
CA GLY A 39 11.60 -12.01 -1.37
C GLY A 39 11.13 -12.59 -2.73
N PHE A 40 11.84 -13.62 -3.20
CA PHE A 40 11.85 -14.08 -4.61
C PHE A 40 10.63 -14.94 -5.04
N PHE A 41 9.82 -15.45 -4.11
CA PHE A 41 8.78 -16.46 -4.40
C PHE A 41 7.34 -16.00 -4.20
N HIS A 42 7.12 -14.74 -3.87
CA HIS A 42 5.78 -14.23 -3.62
C HIS A 42 5.53 -13.04 -4.52
N GLY A 43 4.51 -13.17 -5.39
CA GLY A 43 4.02 -12.06 -6.19
C GLY A 43 3.45 -10.98 -5.28
N SER A 44 4.33 -10.14 -4.74
CA SER A 44 3.99 -9.06 -3.84
C SER A 44 3.10 -8.08 -4.58
N LYS A 45 2.10 -7.56 -3.86
CA LYS A 45 1.09 -6.67 -4.43
C LYS A 45 1.04 -5.38 -3.65
N PHE A 46 0.74 -4.30 -4.35
CA PHE A 46 0.26 -3.07 -3.73
C PHE A 46 -1.26 -3.04 -3.75
N LEU A 47 -1.85 -2.48 -2.71
CA LEU A 47 -3.19 -1.92 -2.75
C LEU A 47 -3.05 -0.43 -3.06
N ILE A 48 -3.51 -0.01 -4.22
CA ILE A 48 -3.58 1.41 -4.59
C ILE A 48 -4.98 1.91 -4.21
N ARG A 49 -5.05 3.06 -3.53
CA ARG A 49 -6.29 3.82 -3.31
C ARG A 49 -6.23 5.13 -4.08
N VAL A 50 -7.30 5.50 -4.77
CA VAL A 50 -7.38 6.74 -5.57
C VAL A 50 -8.62 7.53 -5.15
N CYS A 51 -8.45 8.80 -4.85
CA CYS A 51 -9.57 9.73 -4.68
C CYS A 51 -10.00 10.28 -6.04
N SER A 52 -11.26 10.06 -6.44
CA SER A 52 -11.75 10.61 -7.72
C SER A 52 -12.02 12.12 -7.66
N ASP A 53 -12.09 12.71 -6.46
CA ASP A 53 -12.38 14.13 -6.28
C ASP A 53 -11.18 15.02 -6.59
N CYS A 54 -9.97 14.59 -6.18
CA CYS A 54 -8.76 15.40 -6.33
C CYS A 54 -7.58 14.65 -6.98
N GLY A 55 -7.77 13.38 -7.36
CA GLY A 55 -6.72 12.58 -7.99
C GLY A 55 -5.63 12.07 -7.05
N PHE A 56 -5.75 12.31 -5.74
CA PHE A 56 -4.76 11.84 -4.75
C PHE A 56 -4.67 10.31 -4.73
N VAL A 57 -3.44 9.78 -4.72
CA VAL A 57 -3.15 8.35 -4.78
C VAL A 57 -2.36 7.92 -3.55
N ASP A 58 -2.87 6.93 -2.84
CA ASP A 58 -2.15 6.24 -1.77
C ASP A 58 -1.71 4.84 -2.20
N TRP A 59 -0.48 4.49 -1.87
CA TRP A 59 0.09 3.17 -2.11
C TRP A 59 0.28 2.45 -0.76
N PHE A 60 -0.29 1.26 -0.65
CA PHE A 60 -0.12 0.42 0.53
C PHE A 60 0.43 -0.95 0.12
N VAL A 61 1.27 -1.54 0.97
CA VAL A 61 1.55 -2.97 0.87
C VAL A 61 0.25 -3.75 1.08
N ALA A 62 -0.04 -4.70 0.19
CA ALA A 62 -1.23 -5.54 0.29
C ALA A 62 -1.24 -6.30 1.63
N PRO A 63 -2.41 -6.47 2.28
CA PRO A 63 -2.52 -7.06 3.61
C PRO A 63 -1.70 -8.35 3.80
N ASP A 64 -1.79 -9.27 2.85
CA ASP A 64 -1.14 -10.59 2.89
C ASP A 64 0.40 -10.53 2.86
N SER A 65 0.98 -9.36 2.54
CA SER A 65 2.42 -9.15 2.45
C SER A 65 2.95 -8.24 3.57
N ARG A 66 2.09 -7.68 4.43
CA ARG A 66 2.49 -6.69 5.45
C ARG A 66 3.41 -7.27 6.52
N ASP A 67 3.18 -8.52 6.92
CA ASP A 67 3.95 -9.13 8.02
C ASP A 67 5.43 -9.23 7.69
N ARG A 68 5.76 -9.36 6.41
CA ARG A 68 7.13 -9.50 5.89
C ARG A 68 7.89 -8.19 5.78
N ILE A 69 7.22 -7.04 5.93
CA ILE A 69 7.90 -5.74 5.87
C ILE A 69 9.01 -5.70 6.91
N LYS A 70 8.75 -6.23 8.12
CA LYS A 70 9.72 -6.23 9.23
C LYS A 70 10.95 -7.09 8.97
N ASP A 71 10.85 -8.07 8.07
CA ASP A 71 11.93 -9.01 7.75
C ASP A 71 12.83 -8.49 6.61
N HIS A 72 12.32 -7.54 5.81
CA HIS A 72 12.97 -7.08 4.57
C HIS A 72 13.26 -5.57 4.51
N PHE A 73 12.76 -4.79 5.46
CA PHE A 73 12.97 -3.34 5.52
C PHE A 73 13.54 -2.94 6.87
N ASP A 74 14.48 -2.00 6.83
CA ASP A 74 14.99 -1.37 8.03
C ASP A 74 13.96 -0.41 8.63
N ARG A 75 13.84 -0.42 9.95
CA ARG A 75 13.02 0.55 10.67
C ARG A 75 13.81 1.86 10.78
N GLU A 76 13.34 2.91 10.11
CA GLU A 76 13.81 4.27 10.37
C GLU A 76 13.30 4.75 11.74
N LEU A 77 14.20 5.36 12.53
CA LEU A 77 13.94 5.86 13.89
C LEU A 77 13.86 7.39 13.90
#